data_AF-E1RIP9-F1
#
_entry.id   AF-E1RIP9-F1
#
_cell.length_a   1.000
_cell.length_b   1.000
_cell.length_c   1.000
_cell.angle_alpha   90.00
_cell.angle_beta   90.00
_cell.angle_gamma   90.00
#
_symmetry.space_group_name_H-M   'P 1'
#
loop_
_entity.id
_entity.type
_entity.pdbx_description
1 polymer ?
#
loop_
_entity_poly.entity_id
_entity_poly.type
_entity_poly.pdbx_seq_one_letter_code
_entity_poly.pdbx_strand_id
1 'polypeptide(L)'
;MITVLSGGSESLKLIRAMRHFLDDDEIAVIANTSDALWMEGTLASPDIDDLIFLFSGILNTTKWHGIKGDTYSTCLFFRKYFEDEIAGVGDKERAIHIARGRYISEGISSTQVTKEICGRFGICSAILPATDNFMGLRCKVGDETISPLNLRQRFSGNELDIIESIDLEYYNEPVLAEEASSAIKESDAVVIGPGSPLTSVLPIIACRGIRNLMLENFTIAFAPPFPKNDSGLALSNYNKIVRIYKDLSELLIQDSLEEDRIEGAMLLNTKMTSRHSAESLAWDLMSVIRSHGKKTA
;
A
#
# COMPACT_ATOMS: atom_id res chain seq x y z
N MET A 1 15.92 -11.13 3.07
CA MET A 1 14.55 -10.63 3.21
C MET A 1 14.42 -9.27 2.53
N ILE A 2 13.29 -8.99 1.89
CA ILE A 2 12.99 -7.68 1.28
C ILE A 2 11.71 -7.13 1.91
N THR A 3 11.77 -5.89 2.41
CA THR A 3 10.60 -5.18 2.94
C THR A 3 10.01 -4.26 1.88
N VAL A 4 8.70 -4.32 1.66
CA VAL A 4 7.98 -3.44 0.75
C VAL A 4 7.01 -2.55 1.54
N LEU A 5 7.13 -1.22 1.40
CA LEU A 5 6.06 -0.30 1.83
C LEU A 5 4.97 -0.33 0.76
N SER A 6 3.77 -0.79 1.13
CA SER A 6 2.72 -1.15 0.18
C SER A 6 1.38 -0.51 0.51
N GLY A 7 0.74 -0.01 -0.52
CA GLY A 7 -0.70 0.15 -0.61
C GLY A 7 -1.14 0.34 -2.06
N GLY A 8 -2.42 0.09 -2.32
CA GLY A 8 -2.99 0.11 -3.67
C GLY A 8 -2.53 -1.03 -4.59
N SER A 9 -3.15 -1.09 -5.78
CA SER A 9 -3.06 -2.23 -6.70
C SER A 9 -1.69 -2.43 -7.35
N GLU A 10 -0.94 -1.36 -7.60
CA GLU A 10 0.36 -1.46 -8.27
C GLU A 10 1.40 -2.12 -7.36
N SER A 11 1.41 -1.81 -6.06
CA SER A 11 2.26 -2.50 -5.09
C SER A 11 1.94 -4.00 -5.04
N LEU A 12 0.65 -4.38 -5.06
CA LEU A 12 0.23 -5.79 -5.11
C LEU A 12 0.71 -6.50 -6.37
N LYS A 13 0.68 -5.83 -7.53
CA LYS A 13 1.19 -6.37 -8.80
C LYS A 13 2.69 -6.67 -8.71
N LEU A 14 3.45 -5.74 -8.14
CA LEU A 14 4.89 -5.90 -7.94
C LEU A 14 5.17 -7.05 -6.97
N ILE A 15 4.52 -7.07 -5.80
CA ILE A 15 4.68 -8.12 -4.79
C ILE A 15 4.33 -9.50 -5.39
N ARG A 16 3.22 -9.60 -6.13
CA ARG A 16 2.86 -10.84 -6.84
C ARG A 16 3.96 -11.31 -7.79
N ALA A 17 4.63 -10.39 -8.48
CA ALA A 17 5.73 -10.72 -9.37
C ALA A 17 7.01 -11.08 -8.60
N MET A 18 7.29 -10.44 -7.46
CA MET A 18 8.43 -10.77 -6.60
C MET A 18 8.37 -12.20 -6.06
N ARG A 19 7.17 -12.73 -5.78
CA ARG A 19 6.92 -14.13 -5.37
C ARG A 19 7.34 -15.18 -6.41
N HIS A 20 7.75 -14.77 -7.62
CA HIS A 20 8.39 -15.67 -8.58
C HIS A 20 9.89 -15.88 -8.34
N PHE A 21 10.50 -15.03 -7.53
CA PHE A 21 11.94 -14.99 -7.31
C PHE A 21 12.35 -15.13 -5.84
N LEU A 22 11.37 -15.06 -4.94
CA LEU A 22 11.51 -15.10 -3.49
C LEU A 22 10.44 -16.02 -2.93
N ASP A 23 10.81 -16.76 -1.88
CA ASP A 23 9.82 -17.46 -1.07
C ASP A 23 9.01 -16.46 -0.24
N ASP A 24 7.79 -16.83 0.13
CA ASP A 24 6.86 -15.91 0.81
C ASP A 24 7.44 -15.40 2.15
N ASP A 25 8.22 -16.20 2.87
CA ASP A 25 8.90 -15.83 4.12
C ASP A 25 10.12 -14.91 3.92
N GLU A 26 10.59 -14.73 2.70
CA GLU A 26 11.62 -13.74 2.36
C GLU A 26 11.02 -12.35 2.06
N ILE A 27 9.69 -12.22 2.09
CA ILE A 27 8.97 -10.98 1.80
C ILE A 27 8.26 -10.49 3.07
N ALA A 28 8.62 -9.26 3.49
CA ALA A 28 7.87 -8.50 4.46
C ALA A 28 7.15 -7.35 3.76
N VAL A 29 5.91 -7.07 4.17
CA VAL A 29 5.11 -5.98 3.61
C VAL A 29 4.60 -5.11 4.74
N ILE A 30 5.02 -3.85 4.75
CA ILE A 30 4.48 -2.82 5.63
C ILE A 30 3.31 -2.16 4.91
N ALA A 31 2.11 -2.47 5.35
CA ALA A 31 0.88 -2.03 4.74
C ALA A 31 0.42 -0.67 5.27
N ASN A 32 -0.12 0.15 4.38
CA ASN A 32 -0.88 1.33 4.74
C ASN A 32 -2.02 0.97 5.70
N THR A 33 -2.18 1.76 6.76
CA THR A 33 -3.28 1.63 7.73
C THR A 33 -4.24 2.81 7.68
N SER A 34 -3.93 3.84 6.89
CA SER A 34 -4.69 5.10 6.88
C SER A 34 -6.02 5.02 6.13
N ASP A 35 -6.23 3.95 5.38
CA ASP A 35 -7.47 3.63 4.69
C ASP A 35 -8.42 2.75 5.51
N ALA A 36 -8.02 2.36 6.74
CA ALA A 36 -8.85 1.59 7.64
C ALA A 36 -10.08 2.39 8.07
N LEU A 37 -11.25 1.75 8.02
CA LEU A 37 -12.53 2.42 8.23
C LEU A 37 -13.51 1.51 8.95
N TRP A 38 -14.12 2.05 10.01
CA TRP A 38 -15.31 1.47 10.61
C TRP A 38 -16.53 1.77 9.75
N MET A 39 -17.20 0.73 9.28
CA MET A 39 -18.38 0.83 8.41
C MET A 39 -19.35 -0.33 8.68
N GLU A 40 -20.64 0.00 8.79
CA GLU A 40 -21.74 -0.94 9.05
C GLU A 40 -21.48 -1.91 10.22
N GLY A 41 -20.82 -1.42 11.28
CA GLY A 41 -20.48 -2.20 12.48
C GLY A 41 -19.28 -3.15 12.31
N THR A 42 -18.53 -3.03 11.21
CA THR A 42 -17.35 -3.84 10.90
C THR A 42 -16.13 -2.94 10.64
N LEU A 43 -14.93 -3.53 10.66
CA LEU A 43 -13.68 -2.79 10.42
C LEU A 43 -12.97 -3.32 9.17
N ALA A 44 -12.96 -2.53 8.09
CA ALA A 44 -12.12 -2.80 6.92
C ALA A 44 -10.72 -2.23 7.10
N SER A 45 -9.75 -2.89 6.47
CA SER A 45 -8.40 -2.38 6.31
C SER A 45 -7.93 -2.71 4.89
N PRO A 46 -8.42 -1.98 3.87
CA PRO A 46 -8.35 -2.42 2.47
C PRO A 46 -6.95 -2.82 1.99
N ASP A 47 -5.94 -1.99 2.23
CA ASP A 47 -4.56 -2.30 1.80
C ASP A 47 -3.97 -3.54 2.52
N ILE A 48 -4.39 -3.84 3.77
CA ILE A 48 -4.03 -5.08 4.49
C ILE A 48 -4.83 -6.28 3.97
N ASP A 49 -6.14 -6.10 3.77
CA ASP A 49 -7.05 -7.16 3.32
C ASP A 49 -6.63 -7.68 1.94
N ASP A 50 -6.29 -6.79 1.01
CA ASP A 50 -5.85 -7.19 -0.33
C ASP A 50 -4.51 -7.93 -0.32
N LEU A 51 -3.61 -7.63 0.62
CA LEU A 51 -2.39 -8.40 0.85
C LEU A 51 -2.71 -9.81 1.37
N ILE A 52 -3.60 -9.92 2.35
CA ILE A 52 -4.06 -11.21 2.86
C ILE A 52 -4.65 -12.05 1.72
N PHE A 53 -5.47 -11.44 0.86
CA PHE A 53 -6.06 -12.13 -0.29
C PHE A 53 -5.02 -12.51 -1.34
N LEU A 54 -4.00 -11.67 -1.55
CA LEU A 54 -2.92 -11.95 -2.49
C LEU A 54 -2.12 -13.17 -2.03
N PHE A 55 -1.67 -13.18 -0.78
CA PHE A 55 -0.81 -14.24 -0.25
C PHE A 55 -1.57 -15.56 -0.08
N SER A 56 -2.86 -15.52 0.29
CA SER A 56 -3.72 -16.71 0.36
C SER A 56 -4.23 -17.21 -1.00
N GLY A 57 -3.93 -16.50 -2.11
CA GLY A 57 -4.29 -16.93 -3.46
C GLY A 57 -5.77 -16.71 -3.84
N ILE A 58 -6.52 -15.93 -3.06
CA ILE A 58 -7.95 -15.68 -3.28
C ILE A 58 -8.26 -14.25 -3.77
N LEU A 59 -7.27 -13.40 -3.98
CA LEU A 59 -7.46 -12.04 -4.49
C LEU A 59 -8.19 -12.02 -5.84
N ASN A 60 -9.13 -11.10 -5.98
CA ASN A 60 -9.74 -10.76 -7.27
C ASN A 60 -8.76 -9.94 -8.11
N THR A 61 -7.93 -10.60 -8.92
CA THR A 61 -6.93 -9.94 -9.78
C THR A 61 -7.50 -9.22 -10.99
N THR A 62 -8.82 -9.25 -11.22
CA THR A 62 -9.48 -8.42 -12.24
C THR A 62 -9.67 -7.01 -11.73
N LYS A 63 -10.10 -6.88 -10.47
CA LYS A 63 -10.31 -5.59 -9.81
C LYS A 63 -9.09 -5.13 -9.00
N TRP A 64 -8.21 -6.05 -8.65
CA TRP A 64 -7.08 -5.85 -7.73
C TRP A 64 -7.47 -5.46 -6.31
N HIS A 65 -8.70 -5.80 -5.92
CA HIS A 65 -9.17 -5.69 -4.54
C HIS A 65 -10.28 -6.72 -4.26
N GLY A 66 -10.44 -7.12 -3.01
CA GLY A 66 -11.48 -8.06 -2.56
C GLY A 66 -11.27 -9.51 -3.02
N ILE A 67 -12.21 -10.38 -2.68
CA ILE A 67 -12.09 -11.84 -2.89
C ILE A 67 -12.64 -12.26 -4.27
N LYS A 68 -11.91 -13.15 -4.96
CA LYS A 68 -12.32 -13.75 -6.23
C LYS A 68 -13.56 -14.63 -6.03
N GLY A 69 -14.61 -14.33 -6.79
CA GLY A 69 -15.87 -15.09 -6.72
C GLY A 69 -16.60 -14.91 -5.39
N ASP A 70 -16.42 -13.76 -4.73
CA ASP A 70 -17.26 -13.39 -3.59
C ASP A 70 -18.68 -13.04 -4.05
N THR A 71 -19.64 -13.22 -3.15
CA THR A 71 -21.04 -12.81 -3.33
C THR A 71 -21.28 -11.48 -2.65
N TYR A 72 -22.38 -10.80 -2.98
CA TYR A 72 -22.72 -9.48 -2.43
C TYR A 72 -24.15 -9.46 -1.87
N SER A 73 -24.64 -10.61 -1.40
CA SER A 73 -26.02 -10.74 -0.96
C SER A 73 -26.32 -9.83 0.22
N THR A 74 -25.39 -9.72 1.17
CA THR A 74 -25.53 -8.83 2.34
C THR A 74 -25.55 -7.37 1.91
N CYS A 75 -24.58 -6.95 1.09
CA CYS A 75 -24.47 -5.58 0.56
C CYS A 75 -25.74 -5.16 -0.20
N LEU A 76 -26.21 -6.01 -1.13
CA LEU A 76 -27.41 -5.74 -1.93
C LEU A 76 -28.68 -5.65 -1.07
N PHE A 77 -28.80 -6.50 -0.04
CA PHE A 77 -29.94 -6.42 0.88
C PHE A 77 -29.85 -5.19 1.77
N PHE A 78 -28.65 -4.83 2.24
CA PHE A 78 -28.41 -3.66 3.06
C PHE A 78 -28.81 -2.36 2.33
N ARG A 79 -28.32 -2.19 1.10
CA ARG A 79 -28.67 -1.06 0.22
C ARG A 79 -30.16 -0.95 -0.06
N LYS A 80 -30.87 -2.08 -0.12
CA LYS A 80 -32.31 -2.10 -0.40
C LYS A 80 -33.15 -1.56 0.77
N TYR A 81 -32.73 -1.76 2.02
CA TYR A 81 -33.58 -1.51 3.20
C TYR A 81 -33.04 -0.51 4.20
N PHE A 82 -31.73 -0.19 4.16
CA PHE A 82 -31.11 0.74 5.08
C PHE A 82 -30.51 1.92 4.30
N GLU A 83 -29.21 1.89 4.03
CA GLU A 83 -28.48 2.97 3.37
C GLU A 83 -27.46 2.40 2.37
N ASP A 84 -26.91 3.30 1.53
CA ASP A 84 -25.86 2.91 0.61
C ASP A 84 -24.58 2.56 1.37
N GLU A 85 -24.15 1.30 1.24
CA GLU A 85 -22.89 0.83 1.80
C GLU A 85 -21.71 1.54 1.13
N ILE A 86 -20.84 2.16 1.95
CA ILE A 86 -19.67 2.99 1.57
C ILE A 86 -18.69 2.22 0.66
N ALA A 87 -18.74 0.89 0.67
CA ALA A 87 -18.11 0.05 -0.33
C ALA A 87 -18.96 -1.17 -0.63
N GLY A 88 -18.95 -1.63 -1.88
CA GLY A 88 -19.50 -2.94 -2.18
C GLY A 88 -18.61 -4.01 -1.55
N VAL A 89 -18.92 -4.43 -0.33
CA VAL A 89 -18.15 -5.42 0.44
C VAL A 89 -18.73 -6.82 0.20
N GLY A 90 -17.86 -7.75 -0.19
CA GLY A 90 -18.26 -9.14 -0.42
C GLY A 90 -18.65 -9.87 0.87
N ASP A 91 -19.44 -10.94 0.76
CA ASP A 91 -19.94 -11.68 1.92
C ASP A 91 -18.80 -12.41 2.67
N LYS A 92 -17.80 -12.95 1.97
CA LYS A 92 -16.61 -13.57 2.59
C LYS A 92 -15.67 -12.50 3.16
N GLU A 93 -15.46 -11.42 2.41
CA GLU A 93 -14.65 -10.28 2.85
C GLU A 93 -15.21 -9.68 4.16
N ARG A 94 -16.54 -9.53 4.25
CA ARG A 94 -17.22 -9.07 5.47
C ARG A 94 -16.95 -9.95 6.68
N ALA A 95 -16.80 -11.27 6.52
CA ALA A 95 -16.49 -12.16 7.63
C ALA A 95 -15.13 -11.79 8.30
N ILE A 96 -14.18 -11.31 7.50
CA ILE A 96 -12.88 -10.86 7.97
C ILE A 96 -13.01 -9.52 8.68
N HIS A 97 -13.79 -8.59 8.13
CA HIS A 97 -14.06 -7.30 8.76
C HIS A 97 -14.76 -7.45 10.12
N ILE A 98 -15.70 -8.40 10.25
CA ILE A 98 -16.35 -8.75 11.52
C ILE A 98 -15.33 -9.26 12.54
N ALA A 99 -14.49 -10.23 12.13
CA ALA A 99 -13.47 -10.79 13.01
C ALA A 99 -12.46 -9.73 13.47
N ARG A 100 -11.98 -8.90 12.54
CA ARG A 100 -11.06 -7.78 12.83
C ARG A 100 -11.70 -6.78 13.79
N GLY A 101 -12.91 -6.32 13.48
CA GLY A 101 -13.63 -5.35 14.31
C GLY A 101 -13.82 -5.85 15.74
N ARG A 102 -14.20 -7.13 15.90
CA ARG A 102 -14.31 -7.76 17.23
C ARG A 102 -12.99 -7.72 18.00
N TYR A 103 -11.88 -8.17 17.39
CA TYR A 103 -10.59 -8.20 18.08
C TYR A 103 -10.06 -6.81 18.46
N ILE A 104 -10.20 -5.82 17.56
CA ILE A 104 -9.82 -4.44 17.86
C ILE A 104 -10.68 -3.88 19.01
N SER A 105 -11.98 -4.20 19.04
CA SER A 105 -12.88 -3.80 20.13
C SER A 105 -12.54 -4.48 21.47
N GLU A 106 -11.89 -5.65 21.42
CA GLU A 106 -11.35 -6.35 22.59
C GLU A 106 -9.98 -5.80 23.04
N GLY A 107 -9.44 -4.78 22.35
CA GLY A 107 -8.18 -4.12 22.69
C GLY A 107 -6.93 -4.81 22.14
N ILE A 108 -7.09 -5.77 21.22
CA ILE A 108 -5.97 -6.42 20.51
C ILE A 108 -5.42 -5.43 19.48
N SER A 109 -4.09 -5.37 19.32
CA SER A 109 -3.47 -4.42 18.37
C SER A 109 -3.71 -4.81 16.91
N SER A 110 -3.63 -3.86 15.98
CA SER A 110 -3.76 -4.13 14.53
C SER A 110 -2.73 -5.16 14.05
N THR A 111 -1.50 -5.08 14.56
CA THR A 111 -0.41 -6.00 14.26
C THR A 111 -0.73 -7.42 14.72
N GLN A 112 -1.22 -7.57 15.96
CA GLN A 112 -1.62 -8.87 16.50
C GLN A 112 -2.82 -9.45 15.75
N VAL A 113 -3.82 -8.63 15.43
CA VAL A 113 -4.99 -9.06 14.65
C VAL A 113 -4.60 -9.49 13.24
N THR A 114 -3.72 -8.73 12.57
CA THR A 114 -3.23 -9.06 11.23
C THR A 114 -2.47 -10.37 11.25
N LYS A 115 -1.61 -10.59 12.26
CA LYS A 115 -0.87 -11.85 12.45
C LYS A 115 -1.80 -13.04 12.68
N GLU A 116 -2.81 -12.90 13.53
CA GLU A 116 -3.81 -13.94 13.79
C GLU A 116 -4.58 -14.31 12.52
N ILE A 117 -5.03 -13.31 11.75
CA ILE A 117 -5.71 -13.55 10.47
C ILE A 117 -4.75 -14.25 9.49
N CYS A 118 -3.52 -13.76 9.32
CA CYS A 118 -2.53 -14.38 8.45
C CYS A 118 -2.29 -15.86 8.80
N GLY A 119 -2.17 -16.18 10.09
CA GLY A 119 -2.02 -17.55 10.58
C GLY A 119 -3.19 -18.47 10.18
N ARG A 120 -4.43 -17.98 10.23
CA ARG A 120 -5.63 -18.73 9.80
C ARG A 120 -5.67 -18.98 8.30
N PHE A 121 -5.08 -18.09 7.51
CA PHE A 121 -4.95 -18.24 6.06
C PHE A 121 -3.69 -19.00 5.63
N GLY A 122 -2.84 -19.41 6.58
CA GLY A 122 -1.59 -20.11 6.28
C GLY A 122 -0.56 -19.25 5.56
N ILE A 123 -0.58 -17.93 5.78
CA ILE A 123 0.33 -16.98 5.14
C ILE A 123 1.68 -16.98 5.88
N CYS A 124 2.76 -17.19 5.13
CA CYS A 124 4.12 -17.21 5.65
C CYS A 124 4.81 -15.83 5.62
N SER A 125 4.40 -14.93 4.71
CA SER A 125 4.92 -13.57 4.63
C SER A 125 4.56 -12.73 5.84
N ALA A 126 5.45 -11.81 6.21
CA ALA A 126 5.19 -10.84 7.27
C ALA A 126 4.34 -9.68 6.72
N ILE A 127 3.01 -9.75 6.87
CA ILE A 127 2.10 -8.63 6.59
C ILE A 127 1.96 -7.81 7.87
N LEU A 128 2.50 -6.59 7.85
CA LEU A 128 2.67 -5.73 9.02
C LEU A 128 1.94 -4.41 8.81
N PRO A 129 0.99 -4.03 9.68
CA PRO A 129 0.44 -2.69 9.70
C PRO A 129 1.56 -1.65 9.93
N ALA A 130 1.52 -0.52 9.24
CA ALA A 130 2.48 0.58 9.45
C ALA A 130 2.47 1.07 10.91
N THR A 131 1.30 1.15 11.54
CA THR A 131 1.15 1.57 12.92
C THR A 131 -0.03 0.85 13.57
N ASP A 132 0.05 0.63 14.88
CA ASP A 132 -1.07 0.19 15.72
C ASP A 132 -1.95 1.35 16.19
N ASN A 133 -1.48 2.59 16.06
CA ASN A 133 -2.27 3.77 16.37
C ASN A 133 -3.32 4.00 15.28
N PHE A 134 -4.49 4.49 15.69
CA PHE A 134 -5.47 4.98 14.73
C PHE A 134 -4.86 6.13 13.91
N MET A 135 -4.94 5.99 12.60
CA MET A 135 -4.56 6.99 11.61
C MET A 135 -5.61 6.92 10.51
N GLY A 136 -6.42 7.95 10.35
CA GLY A 136 -7.42 8.05 9.27
C GLY A 136 -6.96 9.07 8.24
N LEU A 137 -7.05 8.74 6.96
CA LEU A 137 -6.75 9.68 5.88
C LEU A 137 -8.03 10.31 5.33
N ARG A 138 -7.99 11.61 5.10
CA ARG A 138 -8.99 12.37 4.37
C ARG A 138 -8.35 13.04 3.14
N CYS A 139 -9.06 13.04 2.03
CA CYS A 139 -8.62 13.65 0.78
C CYS A 139 -9.56 14.81 0.42
N LYS A 140 -9.00 15.99 0.21
CA LYS A 140 -9.72 17.16 -0.32
C LYS A 140 -9.79 17.06 -1.85
N VAL A 141 -11.00 17.05 -2.39
CA VAL A 141 -11.28 16.98 -3.83
C VAL A 141 -12.38 17.98 -4.17
N GLY A 142 -12.03 19.12 -4.78
CA GLY A 142 -12.97 20.22 -4.96
C GLY A 142 -13.58 20.66 -3.64
N ASP A 143 -14.91 20.80 -3.59
CA ASP A 143 -15.61 21.22 -2.37
C ASP A 143 -15.78 20.10 -1.33
N GLU A 144 -15.44 18.86 -1.65
CA GLU A 144 -15.66 17.69 -0.80
C GLU A 144 -14.41 17.21 -0.08
N THR A 145 -14.59 16.57 1.08
CA THR A 145 -13.57 15.80 1.78
C THR A 145 -14.02 14.36 1.88
N ILE A 146 -13.26 13.43 1.31
CA ILE A 146 -13.64 12.02 1.18
C ILE A 146 -12.57 11.08 1.74
N SER A 147 -12.94 9.83 2.05
CA SER A 147 -11.99 8.78 2.41
C SER A 147 -11.25 8.24 1.17
N PRO A 148 -10.06 7.62 1.33
CA PRO A 148 -9.36 6.94 0.24
C PRO A 148 -10.22 5.87 -0.44
N LEU A 149 -11.02 5.15 0.34
CA LEU A 149 -11.94 4.13 -0.18
C LEU A 149 -12.99 4.74 -1.13
N ASN A 150 -13.60 5.86 -0.74
CA ASN A 150 -14.54 6.60 -1.59
C ASN A 150 -13.86 7.21 -2.82
N LEU A 151 -12.64 7.71 -2.67
CA LEU A 151 -11.84 8.23 -3.77
C LEU A 151 -11.63 7.13 -4.84
N ARG A 152 -11.18 5.93 -4.43
CA ARG A 152 -10.93 4.78 -5.33
C ARG A 152 -12.19 4.31 -6.07
N GLN A 153 -13.37 4.47 -5.48
CA GLN A 153 -14.64 4.09 -6.12
C GLN A 153 -15.17 5.14 -7.10
N ARG A 154 -14.99 6.42 -6.78
CA ARG A 154 -15.56 7.54 -7.54
C ARG A 154 -14.66 8.03 -8.65
N PHE A 155 -13.35 7.89 -8.49
CA PHE A 155 -12.35 8.43 -9.40
C PHE A 155 -11.44 7.33 -9.92
N SER A 156 -10.98 7.50 -11.15
CA SER A 156 -9.98 6.65 -11.77
C SER A 156 -8.90 7.55 -12.35
N GLY A 157 -7.64 7.12 -12.26
CA GLY A 157 -6.51 7.88 -12.80
C GLY A 157 -5.46 8.21 -11.74
N ASN A 158 -4.61 9.19 -12.06
CA ASN A 158 -3.54 9.63 -11.18
C ASN A 158 -4.13 10.52 -10.08
N GLU A 159 -3.96 10.14 -8.83
CA GLU A 159 -4.51 10.90 -7.70
C GLU A 159 -3.92 12.30 -7.56
N LEU A 160 -2.72 12.55 -8.10
CA LEU A 160 -2.13 13.88 -8.13
C LEU A 160 -2.93 14.86 -9.01
N ASP A 161 -3.70 14.34 -9.97
CA ASP A 161 -4.58 15.13 -10.82
C ASP A 161 -5.93 15.45 -10.15
N ILE A 162 -6.23 14.82 -9.01
CA ILE A 162 -7.55 14.80 -8.36
C ILE A 162 -7.50 15.41 -6.96
N ILE A 163 -6.49 15.05 -6.17
CA ILE A 163 -6.38 15.42 -4.76
C ILE A 163 -5.68 16.76 -4.63
N GLU A 164 -6.34 17.69 -3.96
CA GLU A 164 -5.78 19.01 -3.66
C GLU A 164 -4.87 18.96 -2.44
N SER A 165 -5.33 18.29 -1.39
CA SER A 165 -4.59 18.06 -0.15
C SER A 165 -5.05 16.78 0.54
N ILE A 166 -4.20 16.30 1.44
CA ILE A 166 -4.53 15.21 2.36
C ILE A 166 -4.40 15.66 3.80
N ASP A 167 -5.26 15.13 4.66
CA ASP A 167 -5.24 15.37 6.10
C ASP A 167 -5.22 14.02 6.83
N LEU A 168 -4.27 13.88 7.77
CA LEU A 168 -4.18 12.71 8.64
C LEU A 168 -4.85 13.02 9.98
N GLU A 169 -5.88 12.25 10.30
CA GLU A 169 -6.60 12.30 11.57
C GLU A 169 -6.04 11.23 12.51
N TYR A 170 -5.53 11.64 13.67
CA TYR A 170 -5.02 10.72 14.69
C TYR A 170 -5.18 11.32 16.10
N TYR A 171 -5.40 10.47 17.10
CA TYR A 171 -5.46 10.88 18.50
C TYR A 171 -4.07 10.95 19.14
N ASN A 172 -3.24 9.97 18.80
CA ASN A 172 -1.84 9.89 19.18
C ASN A 172 -1.02 9.92 17.90
N GLU A 173 0.12 10.61 17.93
CA GLU A 173 1.04 10.64 16.79
C GLU A 173 1.29 9.20 16.27
N PRO A 174 1.16 8.93 14.96
CA PRO A 174 1.39 7.60 14.42
C PRO A 174 2.88 7.24 14.59
N VAL A 175 3.15 6.14 15.29
CA VAL A 175 4.49 5.60 15.47
C VAL A 175 4.58 4.31 14.69
N LEU A 176 5.68 4.11 13.96
CA LEU A 176 5.91 2.87 13.23
C LEU A 176 5.82 1.68 14.20
N ALA A 177 5.05 0.66 13.84
CA ALA A 177 4.90 -0.56 14.65
C ALA A 177 6.27 -1.22 14.89
N GLU A 178 6.45 -1.85 16.06
CA GLU A 178 7.74 -2.43 16.45
C GLU A 178 8.17 -3.54 15.48
N GLU A 179 7.24 -4.41 15.10
CA GLU A 179 7.45 -5.48 14.12
C GLU A 179 7.80 -4.91 12.74
N ALA A 180 7.16 -3.81 12.31
CA ALA A 180 7.48 -3.13 11.07
C ALA A 180 8.90 -2.51 11.11
N SER A 181 9.30 -1.94 12.26
CA SER A 181 10.67 -1.45 12.44
C SER A 181 11.70 -2.57 12.35
N SER A 182 11.44 -3.71 13.00
CA SER A 182 12.33 -4.87 12.98
C SER A 182 12.47 -5.45 11.57
N ALA A 183 11.36 -5.58 10.83
CA ALA A 183 11.38 -6.03 9.45
C ALA A 183 12.28 -5.17 8.56
N ILE A 184 12.21 -3.83 8.70
CA ILE A 184 13.11 -2.93 7.95
C ILE A 184 14.57 -3.20 8.30
N LYS A 185 14.91 -3.22 9.59
CA LYS A 185 16.30 -3.41 10.06
C LYS A 185 16.92 -4.71 9.56
N GLU A 186 16.13 -5.76 9.49
CA GLU A 186 16.54 -7.10 9.06
C GLU A 186 16.52 -7.29 7.54
N SER A 187 16.08 -6.29 6.77
CA SER A 187 15.97 -6.39 5.32
C SER A 187 17.26 -6.07 4.59
N ASP A 188 17.55 -6.87 3.57
CA ASP A 188 18.64 -6.62 2.61
C ASP A 188 18.36 -5.37 1.76
N ALA A 189 17.07 -5.08 1.54
CA ALA A 189 16.60 -3.88 0.86
C ALA A 189 15.18 -3.50 1.31
N VAL A 190 14.90 -2.20 1.26
CA VAL A 190 13.54 -1.66 1.42
C VAL A 190 13.06 -1.10 0.10
N VAL A 191 11.81 -1.40 -0.26
CA VAL A 191 11.18 -0.91 -1.49
C VAL A 191 9.98 -0.04 -1.12
N ILE A 192 10.04 1.24 -1.45
CA ILE A 192 8.88 2.11 -1.46
C ILE A 192 8.10 1.79 -2.75
N GLY A 193 7.04 1.00 -2.62
CA GLY A 193 6.33 0.40 -3.75
C GLY A 193 5.68 1.44 -4.69
N PRO A 194 5.33 1.03 -5.93
CA PRO A 194 4.72 1.90 -6.94
C PRO A 194 3.23 2.22 -6.67
N GLY A 195 2.81 2.20 -5.41
CA GLY A 195 1.46 2.50 -4.97
C GLY A 195 1.10 3.98 -5.10
N SER A 196 -0.14 4.30 -4.77
CA SER A 196 -0.61 5.69 -4.68
C SER A 196 0.26 6.50 -3.71
N PRO A 197 0.97 7.55 -4.18
CA PRO A 197 1.89 8.28 -3.32
C PRO A 197 1.20 8.97 -2.14
N LEU A 198 0.13 9.73 -2.36
CA LEU A 198 -0.64 10.47 -1.37
C LEU A 198 -1.47 9.54 -0.48
N THR A 199 -2.17 8.56 -1.06
CA THR A 199 -3.19 7.80 -0.30
C THR A 199 -2.73 6.47 0.27
N SER A 200 -1.57 5.97 -0.15
CA SER A 200 -1.05 4.69 0.30
C SER A 200 0.34 4.81 0.90
N VAL A 201 1.28 5.47 0.23
CA VAL A 201 2.69 5.43 0.63
C VAL A 201 3.06 6.53 1.63
N LEU A 202 2.67 7.78 1.38
CA LEU A 202 2.98 8.90 2.29
C LEU A 202 2.45 8.69 3.72
N PRO A 203 1.26 8.11 3.96
CA PRO A 203 0.80 7.83 5.33
C PRO A 203 1.73 6.86 6.09
N ILE A 204 2.33 5.89 5.39
CA ILE A 204 3.33 5.00 5.97
C ILE A 204 4.59 5.80 6.32
N ILE A 205 5.07 6.64 5.40
CA ILE A 205 6.26 7.50 5.60
C ILE A 205 6.05 8.55 6.69
N ALA A 206 4.80 8.95 6.95
CA ALA A 206 4.44 9.89 8.01
C ALA A 206 4.57 9.29 9.42
N CYS A 207 4.66 7.95 9.54
CA CYS A 207 4.86 7.29 10.83
C CYS A 207 6.23 7.66 11.43
N ARG A 208 6.21 8.13 12.68
CA ARG A 208 7.44 8.50 13.39
C ARG A 208 8.38 7.30 13.49
N GLY A 209 9.66 7.53 13.17
CA GLY A 209 10.74 6.55 13.21
C GLY A 209 11.13 5.96 11.85
N ILE A 210 10.24 5.97 10.86
CA ILE A 210 10.49 5.31 9.57
C ILE A 210 11.65 5.97 8.78
N ARG A 211 11.75 7.30 8.83
CA ARG A 211 12.74 8.07 8.05
C ARG A 211 14.18 7.63 8.33
N ASN A 212 14.55 7.45 9.59
CA ASN A 212 15.92 7.06 9.95
C ASN A 212 16.21 5.64 9.44
N LEU A 213 15.23 4.73 9.55
CA LEU A 213 15.39 3.36 9.08
C LEU A 213 15.57 3.30 7.55
N MET A 214 14.82 4.09 6.79
CA MET A 214 15.02 4.17 5.33
C MET A 214 16.44 4.64 4.95
N LEU A 215 17.02 5.55 5.75
CA LEU A 215 18.38 6.07 5.52
C LEU A 215 19.49 5.12 5.98
N GLU A 216 19.18 4.19 6.89
CA GLU A 216 20.11 3.18 7.41
C GLU A 216 20.12 1.89 6.56
N ASN A 217 19.13 1.71 5.69
CA ASN A 217 18.95 0.54 4.83
C ASN A 217 19.05 0.92 3.35
N PHE A 218 19.46 -0.05 2.51
CA PHE A 218 19.42 0.11 1.07
C PHE A 218 17.98 0.27 0.58
N THR A 219 17.57 1.52 0.34
CA THR A 219 16.19 1.86 0.00
C THR A 219 16.05 2.22 -1.47
N ILE A 220 15.09 1.57 -2.13
CA ILE A 220 14.69 1.82 -3.52
C ILE A 220 13.28 2.41 -3.49
N ALA A 221 13.05 3.50 -4.22
CA ALA A 221 11.72 4.09 -4.35
C ALA A 221 11.26 4.13 -5.80
N PHE A 222 9.98 3.81 -6.02
CA PHE A 222 9.33 4.05 -7.29
C PHE A 222 8.80 5.49 -7.33
N ALA A 223 9.23 6.26 -8.32
CA ALA A 223 8.70 7.59 -8.56
C ALA A 223 7.20 7.51 -8.86
N PRO A 224 6.39 8.46 -8.36
CA PRO A 224 4.99 8.53 -8.74
C PRO A 224 4.87 8.82 -10.24
N PRO A 225 3.77 8.42 -10.90
CA PRO A 225 3.55 8.80 -12.29
C PRO A 225 3.42 10.32 -12.43
N PHE A 226 4.00 10.87 -13.49
CA PHE A 226 3.87 12.29 -13.78
C PHE A 226 2.39 12.70 -13.87
N PRO A 227 1.96 13.82 -13.25
CA PRO A 227 0.59 14.29 -13.33
C PRO A 227 0.22 14.61 -14.78
N LYS A 228 -1.00 14.28 -15.20
CA LYS A 228 -1.47 14.58 -16.57
C LYS A 228 -2.06 15.98 -16.68
N ASN A 229 -2.52 16.54 -15.58
CA ASN A 229 -3.07 17.88 -15.53
C ASN A 229 -1.94 18.86 -15.19
N ASP A 230 -1.74 19.87 -16.04
CA ASP A 230 -0.80 20.98 -15.82
C ASP A 230 -1.24 21.97 -14.71
N SER A 231 -2.05 21.51 -13.76
CA SER A 231 -2.38 22.34 -12.61
C SER A 231 -1.11 22.57 -11.78
N GLY A 232 -0.86 23.82 -11.40
CA GLY A 232 0.30 24.15 -10.56
C GLY A 232 0.31 23.38 -9.23
N LEU A 233 -0.85 22.94 -8.75
CA LEU A 233 -1.00 22.13 -7.55
C LEU A 233 -0.55 20.68 -7.76
N ALA A 234 -1.00 20.01 -8.83
CA ALA A 234 -0.58 18.64 -9.15
C ALA A 234 0.95 18.56 -9.30
N LEU A 235 1.53 19.51 -10.04
CA LEU A 235 2.98 19.59 -10.22
C LEU A 235 3.72 19.92 -8.91
N SER A 236 3.16 20.78 -8.06
CA SER A 236 3.71 21.06 -6.73
C SER A 236 3.73 19.81 -5.85
N ASN A 237 2.63 19.06 -5.81
CA ASN A 237 2.51 17.83 -5.04
C ASN A 237 3.47 16.76 -5.57
N TYR A 238 3.52 16.56 -6.89
CA TYR A 238 4.48 15.67 -7.54
C TYR A 238 5.93 15.98 -7.14
N ASN A 239 6.35 17.25 -7.28
CA ASN A 239 7.71 17.66 -6.94
C ASN A 239 8.05 17.46 -5.46
N LYS A 240 7.09 17.71 -4.56
CA LYS A 240 7.26 17.44 -3.12
C LYS A 240 7.45 15.95 -2.86
N ILE A 241 6.64 15.09 -3.46
CA ILE A 241 6.72 13.63 -3.30
C ILE A 241 8.05 13.11 -3.85
N VAL A 242 8.43 13.50 -5.06
CA VAL A 242 9.70 13.10 -5.67
C VAL A 242 10.88 13.50 -4.78
N ARG A 243 10.84 14.71 -4.19
CA ARG A 243 11.85 15.14 -3.22
C ARG A 243 11.88 14.26 -1.97
N ILE A 244 10.72 13.95 -1.40
CA ILE A 244 10.62 13.06 -0.22
C ILE A 244 11.22 11.69 -0.56
N TYR A 245 10.89 11.12 -1.72
CA TYR A 245 11.40 9.80 -2.11
C TYR A 245 12.90 9.83 -2.34
N LYS A 246 13.43 10.85 -3.04
CA LYS A 246 14.88 11.06 -3.19
C LYS A 246 15.59 11.19 -1.85
N ASP A 247 15.01 11.91 -0.89
CA ASP A 247 15.58 12.10 0.44
C ASP A 247 15.56 10.82 1.30
N LEU A 248 14.79 9.80 0.91
CA LEU A 248 14.61 8.54 1.66
C LEU A 248 15.21 7.32 0.96
N SER A 249 15.57 7.43 -0.32
CA SER A 249 16.03 6.29 -1.13
C SER A 249 17.41 6.54 -1.71
N GLU A 250 18.25 5.51 -1.71
CA GLU A 250 19.50 5.52 -2.47
C GLU A 250 19.26 5.45 -3.98
N LEU A 251 18.16 4.80 -4.39
CA LEU A 251 17.79 4.64 -5.79
C LEU A 251 16.34 5.02 -6.02
N LEU A 252 16.12 6.00 -6.89
CA LEU A 252 14.80 6.33 -7.41
C LEU A 252 14.62 5.66 -8.78
N ILE A 253 13.58 4.86 -8.96
CA ILE A 253 13.18 4.26 -10.24
C ILE A 253 12.08 5.11 -10.85
N GLN A 254 12.27 5.53 -12.10
CA GLN A 254 11.26 6.22 -12.89
C GLN A 254 10.84 5.37 -14.09
N ASP A 255 9.59 5.52 -14.53
CA ASP A 255 9.12 4.87 -15.74
C ASP A 255 9.88 5.36 -16.99
N SER A 256 10.41 4.40 -17.75
CA SER A 256 11.20 4.66 -18.95
C SER A 256 10.42 5.40 -20.06
N LEU A 257 9.09 5.31 -20.07
CA LEU A 257 8.22 5.92 -21.06
C LEU A 257 7.81 7.36 -20.72
N GLU A 258 8.11 7.85 -19.51
CA GLU A 258 7.86 9.25 -19.15
C GLU A 258 8.85 10.19 -19.85
N GLU A 259 8.34 11.31 -20.38
CA GLU A 259 9.16 12.31 -21.06
C GLU A 259 9.94 13.17 -20.06
N ASP A 260 9.27 13.63 -19.00
CA ASP A 260 9.86 14.43 -17.93
C ASP A 260 10.83 13.59 -17.09
N ARG A 261 12.14 13.84 -17.23
CA ARG A 261 13.17 13.05 -16.53
C ARG A 261 13.48 13.59 -15.15
N ILE A 262 13.48 12.71 -14.16
CA ILE A 262 13.98 12.99 -12.84
C ILE A 262 15.50 12.77 -12.83
N GLU A 263 16.27 13.83 -12.56
CA GLU A 263 17.73 13.75 -12.50
C GLU A 263 18.19 12.67 -11.50
N GLY A 264 19.09 11.79 -11.94
CA GLY A 264 19.65 10.69 -11.15
C GLY A 264 18.75 9.45 -11.01
N ALA A 265 17.53 9.47 -11.56
CA ALA A 265 16.65 8.31 -11.51
C ALA A 265 17.09 7.21 -12.49
N MET A 266 16.95 5.96 -12.06
CA MET A 266 17.10 4.80 -12.93
C MET A 266 15.82 4.59 -13.74
N LEU A 267 15.96 4.44 -15.05
CA LEU A 267 14.82 4.27 -15.95
C LEU A 267 14.52 2.78 -16.15
N LEU A 268 13.33 2.35 -15.74
CA LEU A 268 12.82 0.99 -15.96
C LEU A 268 11.40 1.05 -16.53
N ASN A 269 10.96 0.01 -17.22
CA ASN A 269 9.54 -0.09 -17.59
C ASN A 269 8.74 -0.49 -16.35
N THR A 270 8.03 0.47 -15.74
CA THR A 270 7.27 0.23 -14.51
C THR A 270 5.80 -0.12 -14.77
N LYS A 271 5.36 -0.13 -16.04
CA LYS A 271 3.99 -0.48 -16.43
C LYS A 271 3.72 -1.99 -16.30
N MET A 272 3.05 -2.36 -15.22
CA MET A 272 2.60 -3.73 -14.93
C MET A 272 1.25 -4.06 -15.58
N THR A 273 1.13 -3.82 -16.90
CA THR A 273 -0.09 -4.09 -17.68
C THR A 273 -0.31 -5.58 -17.97
N SER A 274 0.74 -6.39 -17.84
CA SER A 274 0.68 -7.84 -18.02
C SER A 274 1.46 -8.55 -16.92
N ARG A 275 1.23 -9.86 -16.78
CA ARG A 275 2.05 -10.70 -15.89
C ARG A 275 3.53 -10.66 -16.27
N HIS A 276 3.83 -10.72 -17.57
CA HIS A 276 5.19 -10.69 -18.08
C HIS A 276 5.91 -9.37 -17.76
N SER A 277 5.25 -8.23 -17.95
CA SER A 277 5.89 -6.94 -17.63
C SER A 277 6.11 -6.74 -16.12
N ALA A 278 5.21 -7.26 -15.28
CA ALA A 278 5.43 -7.28 -13.84
C ALA A 278 6.60 -8.19 -13.43
N GLU A 279 6.70 -9.39 -14.01
CA GLU A 279 7.81 -10.31 -13.78
C GLU A 279 9.15 -9.74 -14.26
N SER A 280 9.17 -9.04 -15.41
CA SER A 280 10.36 -8.34 -15.90
C SER A 280 10.81 -7.25 -14.94
N LEU A 281 9.89 -6.42 -14.45
CA LEU A 281 10.21 -5.36 -13.48
C LEU A 281 10.74 -5.95 -12.16
N ALA A 282 10.11 -7.02 -11.67
CA ALA A 282 10.58 -7.71 -10.46
C ALA A 282 11.97 -8.32 -10.67
N TRP A 283 12.26 -8.87 -11.85
CA TRP A 283 13.59 -9.38 -12.19
C TRP A 283 14.66 -8.28 -12.18
N ASP A 284 14.37 -7.13 -12.78
CA ASP A 284 15.28 -5.97 -12.79
C ASP A 284 15.52 -5.47 -11.36
N LEU A 285 14.46 -5.38 -10.55
CA LEU A 285 14.55 -5.01 -9.14
C LEU A 285 15.43 -5.99 -8.34
N MET A 286 15.22 -7.30 -8.50
CA MET A 286 16.05 -8.31 -7.83
C MET A 286 17.51 -8.25 -8.27
N SER A 287 17.75 -7.95 -9.55
CA SER A 287 19.10 -7.78 -10.09
C SER A 287 19.82 -6.59 -9.48
N VAL A 288 19.12 -5.46 -9.28
CA VAL A 288 19.63 -4.28 -8.58
C VAL A 288 19.97 -4.62 -7.13
N ILE A 289 19.05 -5.24 -6.40
CA ILE A 289 19.21 -5.57 -4.98
C ILE A 289 20.40 -6.52 -4.76
N ARG A 290 20.50 -7.60 -5.56
CA ARG A 290 21.63 -8.54 -5.49
C ARG A 290 22.98 -7.88 -5.84
N SER A 291 22.97 -6.90 -6.74
CA SER A 291 24.19 -6.18 -7.14
C SER A 291 24.67 -5.22 -6.05
N HIS A 292 23.75 -4.63 -5.27
CA HIS A 292 24.10 -3.81 -4.12
C HIS A 292 24.70 -4.67 -2.99
N GLY A 293 24.06 -5.77 -2.62
CA GLY A 293 24.55 -6.66 -1.55
C GLY A 293 25.96 -7.22 -1.80
N LYS A 294 26.36 -7.40 -3.06
CA LYS A 294 27.74 -7.80 -3.43
C LYS A 294 28.79 -6.69 -3.27
N LYS A 295 28.39 -5.42 -3.25
CA LYS A 295 29.32 -4.29 -3.09
C LYS A 295 29.60 -3.98 -1.63
N THR A 296 28.72 -4.39 -0.73
CA THR A 296 28.78 -4.12 0.71
C THR A 296 29.32 -5.28 1.55
N ALA A 297 29.44 -6.48 0.96
CA ALA A 297 30.07 -7.67 1.54
C ALA A 297 31.57 -7.77 1.21
#